data_AF-A0A969C2S4-F1
#
_entry.id   AF-A0A969C2S4-F1
#
_cell.length_a   1.000
_cell.length_b   1.000
_cell.length_c   1.000
_cell.angle_alpha   90.00
_cell.angle_beta   90.00
_cell.angle_gamma   90.00
#
_symmetry.space_group_name_H-M   'P 1'
#
loop_
_entity.id
_entity.type
_entity.pdbx_description
1 polymer ?
#
loop_
_entity_poly.entity_id
_entity_poly.type
_entity_poly.pdbx_seq_one_letter_code
_entity_poly.pdbx_strand_id
1 'polypeptide(L)'
;MVDIQRSQIDGVKELTAQMTSEELRPVPTVRTRIALVDGVAPDYQQKEVRQQQGQIGREFAVTYRPNLEENETVIAGKWWDSAPTAETEVSVVDDMARLLKVGIGSVMTFDVLGRKINAKVTSCSQN
;
A
#
# COMPACT_ATOMS: atom_id res chain seq x y z
N MET A 1 3.76 -0.81 15.29
CA MET A 1 2.47 -0.42 14.68
C MET A 1 1.35 -1.02 15.51
N VAL A 2 0.35 -0.24 15.87
CA VAL A 2 -0.82 -0.67 16.66
C VAL A 2 -2.05 -0.50 15.78
N ASP A 3 -2.92 -1.51 15.74
CA ASP A 3 -4.19 -1.44 15.01
C ASP A 3 -5.20 -0.63 15.83
N ILE A 4 -5.73 0.44 15.24
CA ILE A 4 -6.65 1.38 15.89
C ILE A 4 -7.95 1.38 15.08
N GLN A 5 -9.04 0.95 15.71
CA GLN A 5 -10.35 0.99 15.06
C GLN A 5 -10.80 2.43 14.85
N ARG A 6 -11.61 2.68 13.82
CA ARG A 6 -12.10 4.04 13.51
C ARG A 6 -12.77 4.72 14.70
N SER A 7 -13.53 3.98 15.51
CA SER A 7 -14.18 4.48 16.73
C SER A 7 -13.22 4.76 17.89
N GLN A 8 -11.99 4.24 17.85
CA GLN A 8 -10.98 4.41 18.89
C GLN A 8 -10.04 5.59 18.62
N ILE A 9 -10.05 6.16 17.41
CA ILE A 9 -9.08 7.19 16.98
C ILE A 9 -9.06 8.37 17.95
N ASP A 10 -10.22 8.91 18.31
CA ASP A 10 -10.29 10.11 19.16
C ASP A 10 -9.75 9.84 20.56
N GLY A 11 -10.10 8.70 21.16
CA GLY A 11 -9.57 8.32 22.48
C GLY A 11 -8.06 8.09 22.48
N VAL A 12 -7.50 7.50 21.42
CA VAL A 12 -6.04 7.32 21.32
C VAL A 12 -5.32 8.65 21.08
N LYS A 13 -5.93 9.57 20.32
CA LYS A 13 -5.40 10.94 20.15
C LYS A 13 -5.33 11.68 21.48
N GLU A 14 -6.41 11.66 22.26
CA GLU A 14 -6.46 12.28 23.59
C GLU A 14 -5.42 11.69 24.56
N LEU A 15 -5.28 10.36 24.57
CA LEU A 15 -4.29 9.69 25.41
C LEU A 15 -2.86 10.07 25.01
N THR A 16 -2.57 10.09 23.70
CA THR A 16 -1.24 10.38 23.18
C THR A 16 -0.84 11.84 23.46
N ALA A 17 -1.77 12.78 23.30
CA ALA A 17 -1.56 14.20 23.60
C ALA A 17 -1.22 14.48 25.07
N GLN A 18 -1.63 13.58 25.99
CA GLN A 18 -1.27 13.68 27.42
C GLN A 18 0.13 13.11 27.71
N MET A 19 0.65 12.23 26.86
CA MET A 19 1.91 11.51 27.08
C MET A 19 3.08 12.07 26.28
N THR A 20 2.81 12.70 25.14
CA THR A 20 3.83 13.24 24.24
C THR A 20 3.35 14.53 23.56
N SER A 21 4.31 15.36 23.16
CA SER A 21 4.08 16.56 22.34
C SER A 21 3.90 16.23 20.85
N GLU A 22 4.07 14.97 20.46
CA GLU A 22 3.97 14.53 19.07
C GLU A 22 2.51 14.37 18.62
N GLU A 23 2.23 14.82 17.40
CA GLU A 23 0.92 14.68 16.78
C GLU A 23 0.70 13.22 16.33
N LEU A 24 -0.37 12.59 16.81
CA LEU A 24 -0.78 11.27 16.32
C LEU A 24 -1.39 11.39 14.91
N ARG A 25 -0.67 10.88 13.91
CA ARG A 25 -1.13 10.78 12.52
C ARG A 25 -1.60 9.35 12.21
N PRO A 26 -2.90 9.03 12.30
CA PRO A 26 -3.40 7.70 11.96
C PRO A 26 -3.27 7.46 10.45
N VAL A 27 -2.62 6.36 10.07
CA VAL A 27 -2.51 5.95 8.66
C VAL A 27 -3.56 4.87 8.38
N PRO A 28 -4.55 5.15 7.53
CA PRO A 28 -5.59 4.17 7.24
C PRO A 28 -5.01 3.03 6.40
N THR A 29 -5.41 1.79 6.73
CA THR A 29 -4.94 0.59 6.04
C THR A 29 -6.07 -0.35 5.69
N VAL A 30 -5.84 -1.19 4.69
CA VAL A 30 -6.71 -2.30 4.31
C VAL A 30 -5.86 -3.55 4.17
N ARG A 31 -6.31 -4.69 4.71
CA ARG A 31 -5.65 -5.98 4.47
C ARG A 31 -6.04 -6.54 3.11
N THR A 32 -5.04 -6.95 2.36
CA THR A 32 -5.19 -7.48 1.01
C THR A 32 -4.09 -8.47 0.68
N ARG A 33 -4.25 -9.22 -0.42
CA ARG A 33 -3.19 -10.00 -1.04
C ARG A 33 -3.11 -9.66 -2.53
N ILE A 34 -1.94 -9.85 -3.13
CA ILE A 34 -1.82 -9.77 -4.59
C ILE A 34 -2.35 -11.09 -5.17
N ALA A 35 -3.32 -11.00 -6.07
CA ALA A 35 -3.87 -12.14 -6.77
C ALA A 35 -3.15 -12.36 -8.10
N LEU A 36 -2.90 -11.29 -8.85
CA LEU A 36 -2.27 -11.31 -10.17
C LEU A 36 -1.40 -10.08 -10.36
N VAL A 37 -0.35 -10.23 -11.16
CA VAL A 37 0.46 -9.17 -11.75
C VAL A 37 0.47 -9.40 -13.25
N ASP A 38 -0.01 -8.43 -14.02
CA ASP A 38 -0.14 -8.52 -15.48
C ASP A 38 -0.81 -9.83 -15.94
N GLY A 39 -1.85 -10.23 -15.20
CA GLY A 39 -2.63 -11.45 -15.47
C GLY A 39 -2.02 -12.76 -14.97
N VAL A 40 -0.82 -12.73 -14.39
CA VAL A 40 -0.10 -13.92 -13.91
C VAL A 40 -0.06 -13.94 -12.38
N ALA A 41 -0.31 -15.10 -11.77
CA ALA A 41 -0.17 -15.25 -10.32
C ALA A 41 1.32 -15.12 -9.92
N PRO A 42 1.67 -14.26 -8.95
CA PRO A 42 3.05 -14.17 -8.48
C PRO A 42 3.54 -15.50 -7.90
N ASP A 43 4.79 -15.86 -8.20
CA ASP A 43 5.42 -17.05 -7.63
C ASP A 43 5.95 -16.76 -6.22
N TYR A 44 5.08 -16.98 -5.23
CA TYR A 44 5.41 -16.82 -3.82
C TYR A 44 6.43 -17.84 -3.27
N GLN A 45 6.82 -18.83 -4.08
CA GLN A 45 7.78 -19.87 -3.71
C GLN A 45 9.21 -19.54 -4.14
N GLN A 46 9.43 -18.50 -4.95
CA GLN A 46 10.78 -18.03 -5.30
C GLN A 46 11.54 -17.58 -4.06
N LYS A 47 12.85 -17.88 -4.03
CA LYS A 47 13.69 -17.68 -2.85
C LYS A 47 13.80 -16.21 -2.44
N GLU A 48 13.78 -15.26 -3.37
CA GLU A 48 13.76 -13.82 -3.05
C GLU A 48 12.44 -13.40 -2.40
N VAL A 49 11.31 -13.84 -2.97
CA VAL A 49 9.97 -13.61 -2.40
C VAL A 49 9.82 -14.33 -1.05
N ARG A 50 10.44 -15.51 -0.89
CA ARG A 50 10.53 -16.27 0.37
C ARG A 50 11.32 -15.56 1.46
N GLN A 51 12.37 -14.85 1.11
CA GLN A 51 13.13 -14.08 2.10
C GLN A 51 12.33 -12.86 2.59
N GLN A 52 11.43 -12.35 1.75
CA GLN A 52 10.47 -11.29 2.10
C GLN A 52 9.07 -11.82 2.49
N GLN A 53 8.92 -13.14 2.74
CA GLN A 53 7.62 -13.83 2.95
C GLN A 53 6.81 -13.34 4.16
N GLY A 54 7.37 -12.49 5.00
CA GLY A 54 6.57 -11.79 6.02
C GLY A 54 5.47 -10.91 5.41
N GLN A 55 5.65 -10.43 4.18
CA GLN A 55 4.79 -9.38 3.61
C GLN A 55 4.03 -9.80 2.33
N ILE A 56 4.62 -10.52 1.38
CA ILE A 56 4.01 -10.59 0.02
C ILE A 56 3.21 -11.87 -0.23
N GLY A 57 3.63 -13.01 0.36
CA GLY A 57 2.94 -14.30 0.22
C GLY A 57 1.74 -14.50 1.17
N ARG A 58 1.41 -13.48 1.96
CA ARG A 58 0.31 -13.46 2.94
C ARG A 58 -0.56 -12.25 2.69
N GLU A 59 -1.67 -12.13 3.41
CA GLU A 59 -2.37 -10.86 3.50
C GLU A 59 -1.46 -9.80 4.15
N PHE A 60 -1.29 -8.67 3.48
CA PHE A 60 -0.57 -7.50 3.95
C PHE A 60 -1.44 -6.26 3.99
N ALA A 61 -1.01 -5.28 4.77
CA ALA A 61 -1.67 -3.99 4.84
C ALA A 61 -1.21 -3.11 3.69
N VAL A 62 -2.15 -2.56 2.92
CA VAL A 62 -1.92 -1.43 2.02
C VAL A 62 -2.47 -0.16 2.66
N THR A 63 -1.82 0.97 2.40
CA THR A 63 -2.30 2.29 2.79
C THR A 63 -3.13 2.90 1.67
N TYR A 64 -4.02 3.83 2.00
CA TYR A 64 -4.73 4.64 1.01
C TYR A 64 -4.80 6.08 1.51
N ARG A 65 -4.42 7.04 0.67
CA ARG A 65 -4.41 8.45 1.04
C ARG A 65 -4.43 9.34 -0.20
N PRO A 66 -4.94 10.57 -0.09
CA PRO A 66 -4.96 11.49 -1.22
C PRO A 66 -3.56 12.05 -1.58
N ASN A 67 -2.64 12.13 -0.62
CA ASN A 67 -1.37 12.82 -0.77
C ASN A 67 -0.17 11.93 -0.40
N LEU A 68 1.02 12.28 -0.89
CA LEU A 68 2.30 11.74 -0.42
C LEU A 68 2.57 12.17 1.02
N GLU A 69 3.29 11.34 1.77
CA GLU A 69 3.88 11.78 3.05
C GLU A 69 5.09 12.68 2.80
N GLU A 70 5.47 13.47 3.82
CA GLU A 70 6.61 14.39 3.74
C GLU A 70 7.94 13.67 3.43
N ASN A 71 8.08 12.41 3.84
CA ASN A 71 9.27 11.61 3.62
C ASN A 71 9.23 10.78 2.32
N GLU A 72 8.13 10.82 1.57
CA GLU A 72 7.97 10.03 0.35
C GLU A 72 8.34 10.82 -0.90
N THR A 73 9.13 10.19 -1.77
CA THR A 73 9.45 10.75 -3.08
C THR A 73 9.00 9.84 -4.20
N VAL A 74 8.30 10.39 -5.19
CA VAL A 74 7.98 9.68 -6.45
C VAL A 74 9.22 9.67 -7.33
N ILE A 75 9.70 8.48 -7.66
CA ILE A 75 10.91 8.27 -8.47
C ILE A 75 10.58 7.89 -9.92
N ALA A 76 9.36 7.45 -10.21
CA ALA A 76 8.87 7.19 -11.55
C ALA A 76 7.35 7.36 -11.64
N GLY A 77 6.86 7.75 -12.83
CA GLY A 77 5.43 7.96 -13.07
C GLY A 77 4.92 9.26 -12.47
N LYS A 78 3.64 9.27 -12.08
CA LYS A 78 2.97 10.43 -11.51
C LYS A 78 2.04 9.98 -10.39
N TRP A 79 2.08 10.67 -9.25
CA TRP A 79 1.05 10.51 -8.23
C TRP A 79 -0.33 10.85 -8.81
N TRP A 80 -1.36 10.17 -8.36
CA TRP A 80 -2.73 10.43 -8.81
C TRP A 80 -3.18 11.85 -8.45
N ASP A 81 -4.08 12.38 -9.26
CA ASP A 81 -4.73 13.65 -8.95
C ASP A 81 -5.83 13.43 -7.88
N SER A 82 -6.23 14.50 -7.19
CA SER A 82 -7.24 14.43 -6.13
C SER A 82 -8.66 14.14 -6.64
N ALA A 83 -8.88 14.24 -7.95
CA ALA A 83 -10.14 13.91 -8.58
C ALA A 83 -10.24 12.38 -8.85
N PRO A 84 -11.37 11.73 -8.55
CA PRO A 84 -11.55 10.31 -8.82
C PRO A 84 -11.37 10.01 -10.31
N THR A 85 -10.49 9.07 -10.63
CA THR A 85 -10.32 8.50 -11.97
C THR A 85 -11.24 7.30 -12.15
N ALA A 86 -11.58 6.98 -13.40
CA ALA A 86 -12.42 5.81 -13.71
C ALA A 86 -11.68 4.47 -13.50
N GLU A 87 -10.35 4.50 -13.49
CA GLU A 87 -9.48 3.34 -13.28
C GLU A 87 -8.85 3.43 -11.88
N THR A 88 -8.81 2.32 -11.13
CA THR A 88 -8.10 2.30 -9.84
C THR A 88 -6.61 2.44 -10.08
N GLU A 89 -5.94 3.25 -9.26
CA GLU A 89 -4.50 3.50 -9.33
C GLU A 89 -3.78 2.93 -8.10
N VAL A 90 -2.51 2.59 -8.26
CA VAL A 90 -1.64 2.16 -7.15
C VAL A 90 -0.24 2.75 -7.28
N SER A 91 0.32 3.17 -6.15
CA SER A 91 1.75 3.48 -6.02
C SER A 91 2.45 2.27 -5.43
N VAL A 92 3.60 1.90 -6.00
CA VAL A 92 4.39 0.76 -5.54
C VAL A 92 5.73 1.26 -5.03
N VAL A 93 6.15 0.81 -3.85
CA VAL A 93 7.49 1.13 -3.34
C VAL A 93 8.55 0.42 -4.18
N ASP A 94 9.65 1.09 -4.47
CA ASP A 94 10.72 0.66 -5.40
C ASP A 94 11.22 -0.78 -5.18
N ASP A 95 11.46 -1.19 -3.93
CA ASP A 95 11.85 -2.57 -3.61
C ASP A 95 10.78 -3.59 -3.99
N MET A 96 9.51 -3.24 -3.77
CA MET A 96 8.36 -4.07 -4.13
C MET A 96 8.18 -4.13 -5.64
N ALA A 97 8.39 -3.00 -6.33
CA ALA A 97 8.30 -2.94 -7.79
C ALA A 97 9.34 -3.86 -8.44
N ARG A 98 10.58 -3.83 -7.96
CA ARG A 98 11.65 -4.77 -8.37
C ARG A 98 11.29 -6.22 -8.11
N LEU A 99 10.82 -6.52 -6.91
CA LEU A 99 10.54 -7.89 -6.49
C LEU A 99 9.39 -8.51 -7.31
N LEU A 100 8.35 -7.74 -7.57
CA LEU A 100 7.19 -8.17 -8.37
C LEU A 100 7.41 -7.99 -9.88
N LYS A 101 8.53 -7.38 -10.28
CA LYS A 101 8.87 -7.05 -11.67
C LYS A 101 7.78 -6.21 -12.34
N VAL A 102 7.21 -5.27 -11.61
CA VAL A 102 6.19 -4.33 -12.10
C VAL A 102 6.80 -2.98 -12.42
N GLY A 103 6.22 -2.30 -13.41
CA GLY A 103 6.57 -0.93 -13.78
C GLY A 103 5.33 -0.07 -13.95
N ILE A 104 5.54 1.19 -14.35
CA ILE A 104 4.45 2.10 -14.67
C ILE A 104 3.62 1.50 -15.81
N GLY A 105 2.30 1.43 -15.61
CA GLY A 105 1.34 0.85 -16.54
C GLY A 105 1.02 -0.62 -16.30
N SER A 106 1.81 -1.36 -15.49
CA SER A 106 1.46 -2.72 -15.08
C SER A 106 0.11 -2.73 -14.34
N VAL A 107 -0.61 -3.83 -14.46
CA VAL A 107 -1.89 -4.05 -13.76
C VAL A 107 -1.70 -5.05 -12.64
N MET A 108 -1.96 -4.61 -11.42
CA MET A 108 -1.98 -5.45 -10.23
C MET A 108 -3.41 -5.76 -9.84
N THR A 109 -3.74 -7.03 -9.68
CA THR A 109 -5.02 -7.46 -9.11
C THR A 109 -4.84 -7.72 -7.63
N PHE A 110 -5.51 -6.95 -6.81
CA PHE A 110 -5.60 -7.15 -5.37
C PHE A 110 -6.86 -7.95 -5.02
N ASP A 111 -6.76 -8.86 -4.07
CA ASP A 111 -7.91 -9.49 -3.44
C ASP A 111 -8.12 -8.86 -2.06
N VAL A 112 -9.20 -8.10 -1.94
CA VAL A 112 -9.61 -7.40 -0.73
C VAL A 112 -10.87 -8.07 -0.21
N LEU A 113 -10.74 -8.87 0.85
CA LEU A 113 -11.85 -9.59 1.48
C LEU A 113 -12.70 -10.41 0.50
N GLY A 114 -12.05 -11.08 -0.46
CA GLY A 114 -12.70 -11.91 -1.49
C GLY A 114 -13.10 -11.13 -2.76
N ARG A 115 -12.93 -9.81 -2.79
CA ARG A 115 -13.21 -8.97 -3.97
C ARG A 115 -11.92 -8.68 -4.73
N LYS A 116 -11.90 -9.03 -6.01
CA LYS A 116 -10.79 -8.69 -6.91
C LYS A 116 -10.91 -7.24 -7.38
N ILE A 117 -9.85 -6.46 -7.18
CA ILE A 117 -9.72 -5.07 -7.62
C ILE A 117 -8.49 -4.98 -8.50
N ASN A 118 -8.67 -4.51 -9.74
CA ASN A 118 -7.57 -4.22 -10.63
C ASN A 118 -7.14 -2.77 -10.41
N ALA A 119 -5.83 -2.57 -10.21
CA ALA A 119 -5.23 -1.25 -10.11
C ALA A 119 -4.03 -1.14 -11.05
N LYS A 120 -3.94 0.01 -11.71
CA LYS A 120 -2.83 0.34 -12.60
C LYS A 120 -1.72 1.00 -11.80
N VAL A 121 -0.49 0.55 -11.99
CA VAL A 121 0.68 1.18 -11.39
C VAL A 121 0.91 2.52 -12.07
N THR A 122 0.67 3.63 -11.37
CA THR A 122 0.84 4.98 -11.92
C THR A 122 2.05 5.71 -11.35
N SER A 123 2.52 5.31 -10.17
CA SER A 123 3.76 5.79 -9.59
C SER A 123 4.60 4.69 -8.94
N CYS A 124 5.91 4.91 -8.94
CA CYS A 124 6.86 4.21 -8.08
C CYS A 124 7.44 5.21 -7.09
N SER A 125 7.46 4.85 -5.80
CA SER A 125 7.93 5.73 -4.74
C SER A 125 9.05 5.10 -3.91
N GLN A 126 9.83 5.96 -3.26
CA GLN A 126 10.85 5.58 -2.30
C GLN A 126 10.65 6.36 -0.99
N ASN A 127 10.94 5.68 0.12
CA ASN A 127 11.02 6.22 1.48
C ASN A 127 12.41 5.99 2.05
#